data_AF-A0A838W883-F1
#
_entry.id   AF-A0A838W883-F1
#
_cell.length_a   1.000
_cell.length_b   1.000
_cell.length_c   1.000
_cell.angle_alpha   90.00
_cell.angle_beta   90.00
_cell.angle_gamma   90.00
#
_symmetry.space_group_name_H-M   'P 1'
#
loop_
_entity.id
_entity.type
_entity.pdbx_description
1 polymer ?
#
loop_
_entity_poly.entity_id
_entity_poly.type
_entity_poly.pdbx_seq_one_letter_code
_entity_poly.pdbx_strand_id
1 'polypeptide(L)' 'SIIVFLIVAFAVFLLVRGYNRLREAQESVPAAPTDKECPFCRFTIPLGATRCAHCTSELPAAGPA' A
#
# COMPACT_ATOMS: atom_id res chain seq x y z
N SER A 1 -28.71 33.56 -3.48
CA SER A 1 -28.73 33.39 -2.03
C SER A 1 -27.41 32.85 -1.52
N ILE A 2 -26.62 33.68 -0.84
CA ILE A 2 -25.28 33.34 -0.35
C ILE A 2 -25.32 32.22 0.71
N ILE A 3 -26.40 32.16 1.48
CA ILE A 3 -26.61 31.14 2.53
C ILE A 3 -26.59 29.72 1.96
N VAL A 4 -27.28 29.50 0.83
CA VAL A 4 -27.31 28.18 0.18
C VAL A 4 -25.92 27.81 -0.38
N PHE A 5 -25.21 28.78 -0.96
CA PHE A 5 -23.85 28.57 -1.45
C PHE A 5 -22.88 28.16 -0.33
N LEU A 6 -22.95 28.81 0.83
CA LEU A 6 -22.13 28.48 2.00
C LEU A 6 -22.43 27.08 2.55
N ILE A 7 -23.71 26.69 2.62
CA ILE A 7 -24.10 25.36 3.11
C ILE A 7 -23.58 24.26 2.17
N VAL A 8 -23.73 24.43 0.85
CA VAL A 8 -23.25 23.45 -0.13
C VAL A 8 -21.73 23.37 -0.11
N ALA A 9 -21.02 24.51 -0.07
CA ALA A 9 -19.57 24.53 0.02
C ALA A 9 -19.06 23.84 1.30
N PHE A 10 -19.73 24.07 2.44
CA PHE A 10 -19.40 23.43 3.71
C PHE A 10 -19.65 21.91 3.68
N ALA A 11 -20.77 21.46 3.09
CA ALA A 11 -21.07 20.04 2.93
C ALA A 11 -20.04 19.32 2.04
N VAL A 12 -19.67 19.91 0.90
CA VAL A 12 -18.64 19.37 0.00
C VAL A 12 -17.28 19.35 0.70
N PHE A 13 -16.91 20.40 1.43
CA PHE A 13 -15.67 20.45 2.20
C PHE A 13 -15.57 19.32 3.24
N LEU A 14 -16.64 19.08 4.00
CA LEU A 14 -16.68 17.98 4.96
C LEU A 14 -16.58 16.60 4.29
N LEU A 15 -17.22 16.43 3.13
CA LEU A 15 -17.16 15.19 2.36
C LEU A 15 -15.74 14.90 1.84
N VAL A 16 -15.08 15.89 1.26
CA VAL A 16 -13.69 15.76 0.77
C VAL A 16 -12.74 15.49 1.93
N ARG A 17 -12.89 16.20 3.06
CA ARG A 17 -12.06 15.98 4.26
C ARG A 17 -12.26 14.58 4.84
N GLY A 18 -13.50 14.10 4.89
CA GLY A 18 -13.82 12.75 5.37
C GLY A 18 -13.22 11.67 4.47
N TYR A 19 -13.37 11.82 3.15
CA TYR A 19 -12.80 10.89 2.17
C TYR A 19 -11.27 10.87 2.22
N ASN A 20 -10.61 12.03 2.33
CA ASN A 20 -9.15 12.09 2.42
C ASN A 20 -8.63 11.40 3.69
N ARG A 21 -9.31 11.60 4.83
CA ARG A 21 -8.96 10.96 6.10
C ARG A 21 -9.15 9.43 6.08
N LEU A 22 -10.16 8.94 5.38
CA LEU A 22 -10.38 7.51 5.18
C LEU A 22 -9.30 6.89 4.27
N ARG A 23 -8.88 7.60 3.22
CA ARG A 23 -7.77 7.15 2.35
C ARG A 23 -6.44 7.13 3.09
N GLU A 24 -6.14 8.15 3.89
CA GLU A 24 -4.93 8.16 4.73
C GLU A 24 -4.95 7.02 5.76
N ALA A 25 -6.11 6.69 6.33
CA ALA A 25 -6.25 5.54 7.21
C ALA A 25 -6.00 4.20 6.48
N GLN A 26 -6.39 4.09 5.20
CA GLN A 26 -6.14 2.90 4.37
C GLN A 26 -4.68 2.81 3.89
N GLU A 27 -4.02 3.93 3.62
CA GLU A 27 -2.58 4.01 3.30
C GLU A 27 -1.69 3.74 4.53
N SER A 28 -2.25 3.92 5.73
CA SER A 28 -1.58 3.66 7.01
C SER A 28 -1.63 2.21 7.48
N VAL A 29 -2.21 1.28 6.70
CA VAL A 29 -1.90 -0.13 6.90
C VAL A 29 -0.45 -0.26 6.45
N PRO A 30 0.53 -0.41 7.36
CA PRO A 30 1.89 -0.66 6.94
C PRO A 30 1.79 -1.90 6.07
N ALA A 31 2.10 -1.75 4.79
CA ALA A 31 2.21 -2.87 3.88
C ALA A 31 3.20 -3.83 4.56
N ALA A 32 2.66 -4.87 5.20
CA ALA A 32 3.46 -5.93 5.79
C ALA A 32 4.43 -6.32 4.67
N PRO A 33 5.75 -6.21 4.90
CA PRO A 33 6.75 -6.09 3.83
C PRO A 33 6.45 -7.13 2.77
N THR A 34 5.84 -6.70 1.65
CA THR A 34 5.33 -7.60 0.61
C THR A 34 6.45 -8.29 -0.14
N ASP A 35 7.67 -7.87 0.17
CA ASP A 35 8.88 -8.13 -0.55
C ASP A 35 9.94 -8.66 0.41
N LYS A 36 10.61 -9.74 -0.02
CA LYS A 36 11.80 -10.32 0.61
C LYS A 36 12.98 -10.14 -0.33
N GLU A 37 14.19 -10.10 0.21
CA GLU A 37 15.40 -10.13 -0.59
C GLU A 37 15.76 -11.57 -0.96
N CYS A 38 16.12 -11.79 -2.22
CA CYS A 38 16.63 -13.09 -2.67
C CYS A 38 18.02 -13.35 -2.04
N PRO A 39 18.26 -14.48 -1.35
CA PRO A 39 19.55 -14.75 -0.69
C PRO A 39 20.71 -14.96 -1.67
N PHE A 40 20.41 -15.23 -2.95
CA PHE A 40 21.43 -15.51 -3.97
C PHE A 40 21.87 -14.26 -4.73
N CYS A 41 20.94 -13.35 -5.03
CA CYS A 41 21.21 -12.19 -5.88
C CYS A 41 20.83 -10.84 -5.26
N ARG A 42 20.31 -10.82 -4.03
CA ARG A 42 19.85 -9.63 -3.29
C ARG A 42 18.81 -8.77 -4.02
N PHE A 43 18.11 -9.38 -4.97
CA PHE A 43 17.02 -8.71 -5.68
C PHE A 43 15.74 -8.79 -4.86
N THR A 44 14.98 -7.70 -4.84
CA THR A 44 13.67 -7.60 -4.19
C THR A 44 12.64 -8.46 -4.93
N ILE A 45 12.07 -9.43 -4.24
CA ILE A 45 11.11 -10.40 -4.79
C ILE A 45 9.88 -10.51 -3.87
N PRO A 46 8.70 -10.86 -4.41
CA PRO A 46 7.51 -10.99 -3.58
C PRO A 46 7.64 -12.15 -2.58
N LEU A 47 7.06 -12.01 -1.38
CA LEU A 47 7.14 -13.01 -0.29
C LEU A 47 6.76 -14.44 -0.74
N GLY A 48 5.81 -14.56 -1.68
CA GLY A 48 5.33 -15.83 -2.23
C GLY A 48 6.15 -16.42 -3.39
N ALA A 49 7.24 -15.78 -3.82
CA ALA A 49 8.06 -16.30 -4.91
C ALA A 49 8.77 -17.59 -4.50
N THR A 50 8.51 -18.66 -5.26
CA THR A 50 9.21 -19.96 -5.22
C THR A 50 10.42 -20.01 -6.16
N ARG A 51 10.52 -19.06 -7.10
CA ARG A 51 11.65 -18.91 -8.03
C ARG A 51 11.96 -17.44 -8.26
N CYS A 52 13.24 -17.07 -8.20
CA CYS A 52 13.68 -15.69 -8.45
C CYS A 52 13.65 -15.37 -9.96
N ALA A 53 13.05 -14.25 -10.37
CA ALA A 53 13.02 -13.82 -11.77
C ALA A 53 14.38 -13.32 -12.31
N HIS A 54 15.26 -12.86 -11.40
CA HIS A 54 16.56 -12.28 -11.79
C HIS A 54 17.65 -13.34 -11.95
N CYS A 55 17.79 -14.26 -10.98
CA CYS A 55 18.83 -15.30 -11.01
C CYS A 55 18.30 -16.70 -11.30
N THR A 56 16.98 -16.86 -11.50
CA THR A 56 16.30 -18.15 -11.79
C THR A 56 16.46 -19.24 -10.74
N SER A 57 17.07 -18.94 -9.59
CA SER A 57 17.24 -19.88 -8.48
C SER A 57 15.90 -20.19 -7.81
N GLU A 58 15.76 -21.43 -7.36
CA GLU A 58 14.66 -21.86 -6.51
C GLU A 58 14.82 -21.29 -5.09
N LEU A 59 13.72 -20.82 -4.53
CA LEU A 59 13.66 -20.22 -3.21
C LEU A 59 12.81 -21.12 -2.31
N PRO A 60 13.32 -21.54 -1.15
CA PRO A 60 12.51 -22.30 -0.22
C PRO A 60 11.34 -21.43 0.25
N ALA A 61 10.12 -22.01 0.23
CA ALA A 61 8.88 -21.38 0.67
C ALA A 61 8.83 -21.27 2.21
N ALA A 62 9.77 -20.55 2.80
CA ALA A 62 9.79 -20.17 4.21
C ALA A 62 10.84 -19.07 4.38
N GLY A 63 10.41 -17.80 4.45
CA GLY A 63 11.26 -16.78 5.07
C GLY A 63 11.02 -16.78 6.59
N PRO A 64 11.96 -16.32 7.44
CA PRO A 64 13.40 -16.16 7.28
C PRO A 64 14.22 -17.10 8.20
N ALA A 65 15.47 -17.35 7.81
CA ALA A 65 16.61 -17.53 8.70
C ALA A 65 17.68 -16.52 8.29
#